data_AF-K2F3T3-F1
#
_entry.id   AF-K2F3T3-F1
#
_cell.length_a   1.000
_cell.length_b   1.000
_cell.length_c   1.000
_cell.angle_alpha   90.00
_cell.angle_beta   90.00
_cell.angle_gamma   90.00
#
_symmetry.space_group_name_H-M   'P 1'
#
loop_
_entity.id
_entity.type
_entity.pdbx_description
1 polymer ?
#
loop_
_entity_poly.entity_id
_entity_poly.type
_entity_poly.pdbx_seq_one_letter_code
_entity_poly.pdbx_strand_id
1 'polypeptide(L)'
;RPTNDMIRRDPDRYAQFADGVPGGPGNPLGARALYLYKDGRDTYFRIHGTTDPASIGQSVSNGCIRMLNDHVKQLYDQVPVGTPVTVL
;
A
#
# COMPACT_ATOMS: atom_id res chain seq x y z
N ARG A 1 -2.47 -6.23 -5.94
CA ARG A 1 -3.81 -6.85 -5.82
C ARG A 1 -4.33 -6.68 -4.39
N PRO A 2 -5.64 -6.61 -4.15
CA PRO A 2 -6.22 -6.73 -2.81
C PRO A 2 -5.80 -8.04 -2.13
N THR A 3 -5.81 -8.08 -0.80
CA THR A 3 -5.55 -9.33 -0.07
C THR A 3 -6.73 -10.28 -0.21
N ASN A 4 -6.49 -11.57 0.00
CA ASN A 4 -7.56 -12.58 -0.03
C ASN A 4 -8.64 -12.28 1.03
N ASP A 5 -8.28 -11.68 2.17
CA ASP A 5 -9.24 -11.23 3.18
C ASP A 5 -10.13 -10.09 2.69
N MET A 6 -9.56 -9.12 1.96
CA MET A 6 -10.35 -8.04 1.36
C MET A 6 -11.35 -8.58 0.34
N ILE A 7 -10.93 -9.51 -0.52
CA ILE A 7 -11.80 -10.15 -1.52
C ILE A 7 -12.91 -10.94 -0.83
N ARG A 8 -12.60 -11.70 0.23
CA ARG A 8 -13.61 -12.45 0.99
C ARG A 8 -14.61 -11.56 1.70
N ARG A 9 -14.18 -10.39 2.20
CA ARG A 9 -15.03 -9.46 2.94
C ARG A 9 -16.02 -8.72 2.06
N ASP A 10 -15.61 -8.33 0.86
CA ASP A 10 -16.41 -7.54 -0.08
C ASP A 10 -16.08 -7.94 -1.54
N PRO A 11 -16.57 -9.11 -1.99
CA PRO A 11 -16.21 -9.68 -3.27
C PRO A 11 -16.68 -8.82 -4.45
N ASP A 12 -17.87 -8.20 -4.35
CA ASP A 12 -18.43 -7.35 -5.40
C ASP A 12 -17.49 -6.18 -5.73
N ARG A 13 -16.85 -5.62 -4.70
CA ARG A 13 -15.89 -4.53 -4.85
C ARG A 13 -14.50 -4.98 -5.28
N TYR A 14 -13.99 -6.09 -4.74
CA TYR A 14 -12.56 -6.43 -4.86
C TYR A 14 -12.24 -7.60 -5.78
N ALA A 15 -13.17 -8.51 -6.08
CA ALA A 15 -12.90 -9.70 -6.89
C ALA A 15 -12.41 -9.36 -8.30
N GLN A 16 -12.94 -8.28 -8.88
CA GLN A 16 -12.50 -7.75 -10.18
C GLN A 16 -11.00 -7.36 -10.23
N PHE A 17 -10.36 -7.17 -9.07
CA PHE A 17 -8.95 -6.80 -8.96
C PHE A 17 -8.07 -7.95 -8.43
N ALA A 18 -8.59 -9.19 -8.44
CA ALA A 18 -7.88 -10.36 -7.91
C ALA A 18 -6.51 -10.58 -8.57
N ASP A 19 -6.39 -10.29 -9.87
CA ASP A 19 -5.14 -10.41 -10.63
C ASP A 19 -4.24 -9.18 -10.52
N GLY A 20 -4.72 -8.11 -9.89
CA GLY A 20 -3.98 -6.86 -9.74
C GLY A 20 -4.78 -5.65 -10.18
N VAL A 21 -4.21 -4.50 -9.85
CA VAL A 21 -4.66 -3.21 -10.37
C VAL A 21 -3.48 -2.67 -11.17
N PRO A 22 -3.66 -2.32 -12.45
CA PRO A 22 -2.60 -1.71 -13.25
C PRO A 22 -2.02 -0.46 -12.58
N GLY A 23 -0.76 -0.15 -12.86
CA GLY A 23 -0.19 1.13 -12.46
C GLY A 23 -0.92 2.30 -13.14
N GLY A 24 -1.01 3.44 -12.46
CA GLY A 24 -1.61 4.65 -13.02
C GLY A 24 -2.38 5.47 -11.99
N PRO A 25 -2.99 6.60 -12.42
CA PRO A 25 -3.67 7.55 -11.54
C PRO A 25 -4.83 6.96 -10.71
N GLY A 26 -5.44 5.87 -11.17
CA GLY A 26 -6.53 5.18 -10.45
C GLY A 26 -6.07 4.10 -9.48
N ASN A 27 -4.77 3.82 -9.39
CA ASN A 27 -4.28 2.76 -8.51
C ASN A 27 -4.28 3.24 -7.04
N PRO A 28 -4.94 2.53 -6.10
CA PRO A 28 -5.04 2.97 -4.71
C PRO A 28 -3.70 3.00 -3.96
N LEU A 29 -2.63 2.42 -4.53
CA LEU A 29 -1.27 2.54 -3.99
C LEU A 29 -0.59 3.87 -4.33
N GLY A 30 -1.22 4.70 -5.17
CA GLY A 30 -0.71 6.01 -5.54
C GLY A 30 0.59 5.95 -6.34
N ALA A 31 1.45 6.94 -6.13
CA ALA A 31 2.63 7.15 -6.97
C ALA A 31 3.73 6.09 -6.77
N ARG A 32 3.93 5.61 -5.54
CA ARG A 32 4.96 4.62 -5.17
C ARG A 32 4.45 3.75 -4.01
N ALA A 33 5.00 2.54 -3.91
CA ALA A 33 4.76 1.64 -2.80
C ALA A 33 6.05 0.91 -2.42
N LEU A 34 6.34 0.88 -1.13
CA LEU A 34 7.40 0.12 -0.49
C LEU A 34 6.77 -1.07 0.24
N TYR A 35 7.28 -2.26 0.00
CA TYR A 35 6.72 -3.51 0.49
C TYR A 35 7.47 -3.95 1.74
N LEU A 36 6.73 -4.25 2.81
CA LEU A 36 7.33 -4.62 4.09
C LEU A 36 7.39 -6.14 4.21
N TYR A 37 8.60 -6.64 4.46
CA TYR A 37 8.88 -8.06 4.66
C TYR A 37 9.35 -8.31 6.08
N LYS A 38 8.99 -9.48 6.61
CA LYS A 38 9.48 -9.99 7.89
C LYS A 38 10.00 -11.41 7.67
N ASP A 39 11.26 -11.65 7.99
CA ASP A 39 11.91 -12.96 7.83
C ASP A 39 11.76 -13.54 6.41
N GLY A 40 11.89 -12.67 5.39
CA GLY A 40 11.74 -13.03 3.97
C GLY A 40 10.29 -13.21 3.49
N ARG A 41 9.29 -13.06 4.36
CA ARG A 41 7.87 -13.21 4.04
C ARG A 41 7.17 -11.85 3.88
N ASP A 42 6.36 -11.72 2.83
CA ASP A 42 5.51 -10.53 2.63
C ASP A 42 4.51 -10.42 3.78
N THR A 43 4.50 -9.26 4.45
CA THR A 43 3.58 -8.97 5.56
C THR A 43 2.22 -8.49 5.06
N TYR A 44 2.08 -8.24 3.77
CA TYR A 44 0.99 -7.50 3.13
C TYR A 44 0.84 -6.05 3.60
N PHE A 45 1.72 -5.55 4.46
CA PHE A 45 1.83 -4.13 4.79
C PHE A 45 2.75 -3.41 3.79
N ARG A 46 2.38 -2.16 3.53
CA ARG A 46 3.06 -1.28 2.57
C ARG A 46 3.11 0.12 3.12
N ILE A 47 4.20 0.83 2.83
CA ILE A 47 4.22 2.29 2.86
C ILE A 47 3.94 2.74 1.44
N HIS A 48 2.84 3.45 1.21
CA HIS A 48 2.41 3.77 -0.15
C HIS A 48 1.74 5.15 -0.25
N GLY A 49 1.64 5.64 -1.48
CA GLY A 49 0.88 6.85 -1.80
C GLY A 49 -0.63 6.64 -1.68
N THR A 50 -1.42 7.60 -2.15
CA THR A 50 -2.88 7.45 -2.15
C THR A 50 -3.50 8.28 -3.26
N THR A 51 -4.63 7.81 -3.78
CA THR A 51 -5.52 8.61 -4.66
C THR A 51 -6.52 9.45 -3.84
N ASP A 52 -6.57 9.22 -2.54
CA ASP A 52 -7.45 9.89 -1.59
C ASP A 52 -6.61 10.50 -0.44
N PRO A 53 -6.13 11.75 -0.60
CA PRO A 53 -5.30 12.42 0.42
C PRO A 53 -6.03 12.67 1.74
N ALA A 54 -7.36 12.83 1.72
CA ALA A 54 -8.15 13.12 2.91
C ALA A 54 -8.20 11.93 3.89
N SER A 55 -7.93 10.72 3.40
CA SER A 55 -7.86 9.50 4.22
C SER A 55 -6.60 9.38 5.11
N ILE A 56 -5.60 10.24 4.92
CA ILE A 56 -4.36 10.22 5.70
C ILE A 56 -4.67 10.63 7.15
N GLY A 57 -4.09 9.91 8.12
CA GLY A 57 -4.32 10.15 9.55
C GLY A 57 -5.59 9.51 10.11
N GLN A 58 -6.37 8.81 9.28
CA GLN A 58 -7.55 8.07 9.72
C GLN A 58 -7.25 6.57 9.87
N SER A 59 -7.94 5.90 10.82
CA SER A 59 -7.85 4.45 11.02
C SER A 59 -8.69 3.68 9.98
N VAL A 60 -8.39 3.92 8.70
CA VAL A 60 -9.10 3.33 7.55
C VAL A 60 -8.21 2.37 6.75
N SER A 61 -6.93 2.26 7.11
CA SER A 61 -6.04 1.31 6.47
C SER A 61 -6.19 -0.06 7.13
N ASN A 62 -6.21 -1.14 6.32
CA ASN A 62 -6.08 -2.50 6.84
C ASN A 62 -4.60 -2.77 7.24
N GLY A 63 -3.98 -1.83 7.96
CA GLY A 63 -2.59 -1.81 8.43
C GLY A 63 -1.52 -1.30 7.47
N CYS A 64 -1.87 -0.84 6.27
CA CYS A 64 -0.92 -0.11 5.41
C CYS A 64 -0.72 1.34 5.87
N ILE A 65 0.44 1.93 5.57
CA ILE A 65 0.80 3.31 5.92
C ILE A 65 0.63 4.17 4.66
N ARG A 66 -0.32 5.11 4.69
CA ARG A 66 -0.59 6.03 3.57
C ARG A 66 0.19 7.32 3.71
N MET A 67 0.72 7.81 2.60
CA MET A 67 1.45 9.07 2.51
C MET A 67 0.92 9.92 1.34
N LEU A 68 1.19 11.22 1.38
CA LEU A 68 1.05 12.07 0.20
C LEU A 68 1.96 11.54 -0.92
N ASN A 69 1.48 11.63 -2.17
CA ASN A 69 2.19 11.08 -3.32
C ASN A 69 3.60 11.68 -3.48
N ASP A 70 3.80 12.95 -3.17
CA ASP A 70 5.12 13.57 -3.30
C ASP A 70 6.07 13.13 -2.18
N HIS A 71 5.57 12.91 -0.97
CA HIS A 71 6.37 12.42 0.14
C HIS A 71 6.80 10.96 -0.07
N VAL A 72 5.91 10.10 -0.58
CA VAL A 72 6.27 8.70 -0.84
C VAL A 72 7.24 8.57 -2.02
N LYS A 73 7.18 9.45 -3.03
CA LYS A 73 8.19 9.50 -4.09
C LYS A 73 9.56 9.83 -3.51
N GLN A 74 9.64 10.88 -2.69
CA GLN A 74 10.88 11.27 -2.04
C GLN A 74 11.45 10.14 -1.18
N LEU A 75 10.61 9.49 -0.38
CA LEU A 75 11.03 8.35 0.43
C LEU A 75 11.54 7.20 -0.45
N TYR A 76 10.80 6.85 -1.50
CA TYR A 76 11.14 5.77 -2.42
C TYR A 76 12.51 5.95 -3.06
N ASP A 77 12.87 7.18 -3.43
CA ASP A 77 14.16 7.48 -4.07
C ASP A 77 15.33 7.48 -3.06
N GLN A 78 15.04 7.59 -1.75
CA GLN A 78 16.05 7.68 -0.69
C GLN A 78 16.36 6.34 -0.01
N VAL A 79 15.41 5.40 0.03
CA VAL A 79 15.53 4.18 0.82
C VAL A 79 15.81 2.95 -0.05
N PRO A 80 16.99 2.31 0.07
CA PRO A 80 17.27 1.09 -0.66
C PRO A 80 16.46 -0.09 -0.11
N VAL A 81 16.31 -1.13 -0.94
CA VAL A 81 15.72 -2.40 -0.49
C VAL A 81 16.57 -3.00 0.62
N GLY A 82 15.91 -3.45 1.70
CA GLY A 82 16.55 -4.00 2.89
C GLY A 82 16.72 -2.99 4.03
N THR A 83 16.36 -1.71 3.85
CA THR A 83 16.29 -0.75 4.95
C THR A 83 15.33 -1.24 6.04
N PRO A 84 15.77 -1.33 7.32
CA PRO A 84 14.90 -1.75 8.42
C PRO A 84 13.76 -0.76 8.66
N VAL A 85 12.58 -1.29 8.97
CA VAL A 85 11.40 -0.50 9.36
C VAL A 85 10.92 -0.97 10.73
N THR A 86 10.80 -0.03 11.66
CA THR A 86 10.23 -0.26 13.00
C THR A 86 8.90 0.45 13.09
N VAL A 87 7.84 -0.28 13.46
CA VAL A 87 6.52 0.27 13.78
C VAL A 87 6.34 0.17 15.28
N LEU A 88 6.03 1.31 15.93
CA LEU A 88 5.88 1.43 17.38
C LEU A 88 4.44 1.23 17.84
#